data_AF-A0A326TSZ9-F1
#
_entry.id   AF-A0A326TSZ9-F1
#
_cell.length_a   1.000
_cell.length_b   1.000
_cell.length_c   1.000
_cell.angle_alpha   90.00
_cell.angle_beta   90.00
_cell.angle_gamma   90.00
#
_symmetry.space_group_name_H-M   'P 1'
#
loop_
_entity.id
_entity.type
_entity.pdbx_description
1 polymer ?
#
loop_
_entity_poly.entity_id
_entity_poly.type
_entity_poly.pdbx_seq_one_letter_code
_entity_poly.pdbx_strand_id
1 'polypeptide(L)'
;MNDKPKKETARAYRAFLAYRDMPQPRSLRRLAEEMVRERHKPSTVHQQTFKSEAYAASLFRQLATWSSTFNWQERCKQYDEEQAALRRVQYSELAITALLRHLQADVSPSAHSQIKAAQLVLEHLVVSEEIATLKAQQEKLSEALKKLGVALE
;
A
#
# COMPACT_ATOMS: atom_id res chain seq x y z
N MET A 1 11.20 5.65 -4.60
CA MET A 1 12.07 5.72 -3.41
C MET A 1 12.73 4.37 -3.23
N ASN A 2 14.04 4.33 -2.99
CA ASN A 2 14.70 3.11 -2.51
C ASN A 2 14.35 2.98 -1.02
N ASP A 3 13.15 2.45 -0.71
CA ASP A 3 12.68 2.21 0.68
C ASP A 3 13.44 1.09 1.39
N LYS A 4 14.46 0.56 0.74
CA LYS A 4 15.33 -0.48 1.27
C LYS A 4 16.39 0.20 2.14
N PRO A 5 16.43 -0.06 3.47
CA PRO A 5 17.55 0.33 4.31
C PRO A 5 18.85 -0.15 3.69
N LYS A 6 19.91 0.67 3.74
CA LYS A 6 21.22 0.40 3.09
C LYS A 6 21.84 -0.97 3.44
N LYS A 7 21.38 -1.62 4.53
CA LYS A 7 21.84 -2.92 5.02
C LYS A 7 20.81 -4.06 4.88
N GLU A 8 19.60 -3.79 4.40
CA GLU A 8 18.59 -4.84 4.22
C GLU A 8 19.02 -5.77 3.08
N THR A 9 18.89 -7.08 3.24
CA THR A 9 19.17 -8.01 2.12
C THR A 9 18.01 -7.96 1.13
N ALA A 10 18.23 -8.33 -0.14
CA ALA A 10 17.13 -8.40 -1.11
C ALA A 10 16.03 -9.37 -0.65
N ARG A 11 16.41 -10.46 0.02
CA ARG A 11 15.49 -11.45 0.58
C ARG A 11 14.65 -10.88 1.73
N ALA A 12 15.28 -10.15 2.65
CA ALA A 12 14.56 -9.46 3.73
C ALA A 12 13.58 -8.42 3.18
N TYR A 13 14.01 -7.61 2.21
CA TYR A 13 13.14 -6.60 1.60
C TYR A 13 11.93 -7.21 0.87
N ARG A 14 12.12 -8.32 0.13
CA ARG A 14 10.98 -9.03 -0.50
C ARG A 14 10.01 -9.58 0.55
N ALA A 15 10.53 -10.14 1.64
CA ALA A 15 9.70 -10.61 2.74
C ALA A 15 8.95 -9.46 3.44
N PHE A 16 9.57 -8.28 3.55
CA PHE A 16 8.89 -7.07 4.02
C PHE A 16 7.73 -6.66 3.09
N LEU A 17 7.94 -6.63 1.77
CA LEU A 17 6.86 -6.30 0.83
C LEU A 17 5.69 -7.27 0.96
N ALA A 18 5.97 -8.57 1.00
CA ALA A 18 4.95 -9.58 1.24
C ALA A 18 4.24 -9.36 2.59
N TYR A 19 4.97 -9.05 3.67
CA TYR A 19 4.38 -8.73 4.97
C TYR A 19 3.46 -7.50 4.91
N ARG A 20 3.89 -6.42 4.26
CA ARG A 20 3.13 -5.16 4.11
C ARG A 20 1.82 -5.39 3.37
N ASP A 21 1.87 -6.18 2.29
CA ASP A 21 0.75 -6.42 1.38
C ASP A 21 -0.25 -7.47 1.91
N MET A 22 0.06 -8.12 3.03
CA MET A 22 -0.87 -9.05 3.70
C MET A 22 -2.10 -8.33 4.29
N PRO A 23 -3.28 -8.97 4.25
CA PRO A 23 -4.48 -8.46 4.90
C PRO A 23 -4.34 -8.44 6.43
N GLN A 24 -5.05 -7.51 7.06
CA GLN A 24 -5.06 -7.37 8.52
C GLN A 24 -5.87 -8.49 9.21
N PRO A 25 -5.46 -8.94 10.42
CA PRO A 25 -4.22 -8.61 11.10
C PRO A 25 -3.01 -9.33 10.46
N ARG A 26 -1.91 -8.59 10.25
CA ARG A 26 -0.66 -9.13 9.70
C ARG A 26 0.08 -9.98 10.74
N SER A 27 0.64 -11.14 10.34
CA SER A 27 1.45 -11.96 11.25
C SER A 27 2.65 -12.59 10.56
N LEU A 28 3.80 -12.59 11.25
CA LEU A 28 5.03 -13.21 10.76
C LEU A 28 4.88 -14.73 10.58
N ARG A 29 3.99 -15.35 11.38
CA ARG A 29 3.68 -16.77 11.27
C ARG A 29 2.99 -17.08 9.93
N ARG A 30 1.95 -16.31 9.59
CA ARG A 30 1.25 -16.44 8.31
C ARG A 30 2.19 -16.14 7.14
N LEU A 31 3.07 -15.14 7.27
CA LEU A 31 4.10 -14.87 6.26
C LEU A 31 5.04 -16.06 6.07
N ALA A 32 5.50 -16.69 7.15
CA ALA A 32 6.36 -17.87 7.07
C ALA A 32 5.65 -19.02 6.34
N GLU A 33 4.38 -19.28 6.66
CA GLU A 33 3.55 -20.30 6.01
C GLU A 33 3.37 -20.01 4.50
N GLU A 34 3.10 -18.77 4.13
CA GLU A 34 2.96 -18.33 2.73
C GLU A 34 4.26 -18.53 1.94
N MET A 35 5.39 -18.10 2.49
CA MET A 35 6.72 -18.26 1.86
C MET A 35 7.14 -19.73 1.74
N VAL A 36 6.74 -20.58 2.68
CA VAL A 36 6.93 -22.03 2.58
C VAL A 36 6.07 -22.57 1.46
N ARG A 37 4.78 -22.20 1.39
CA ARG A 37 3.85 -22.62 0.34
C ARG A 37 4.34 -22.24 -1.06
N GLU A 38 4.78 -21.00 -1.26
CA GLU A 38 5.31 -20.53 -2.55
C GLU A 38 6.52 -21.33 -3.02
N ARG A 39 7.44 -21.66 -2.10
CA ARG A 39 8.61 -22.48 -2.40
C ARG A 39 8.25 -23.92 -2.77
N HIS A 40 7.09 -24.41 -2.29
CA HIS A 40 6.62 -25.78 -2.49
C HIS A 40 5.44 -25.85 -3.48
N LYS A 41 5.23 -24.82 -4.33
CA LYS A 41 4.31 -24.94 -5.49
C LYS A 41 4.67 -26.21 -6.28
N PRO A 42 3.69 -27.08 -6.59
CA PRO A 42 3.95 -28.49 -6.78
C PRO A 42 4.65 -28.73 -8.11
N SER A 43 5.90 -29.17 -8.07
CA SER A 43 6.49 -29.90 -9.19
C SER A 43 6.65 -31.40 -8.92
N THR A 44 6.47 -31.88 -7.67
CA THR A 44 6.47 -33.32 -7.38
C THR A 44 5.82 -33.61 -6.02
N VAL A 45 4.81 -34.48 -6.01
CA VAL A 45 3.80 -34.65 -4.94
C VAL A 45 4.25 -35.56 -3.78
N HIS A 46 5.41 -36.19 -3.80
CA HIS A 46 5.80 -37.16 -2.76
C HIS A 46 7.19 -36.88 -2.20
N GLN A 47 7.27 -36.34 -0.96
CA GLN A 47 8.36 -36.47 0.05
C GLN A 47 8.64 -35.25 0.97
N GLN A 48 7.76 -34.25 1.11
CA GLN A 48 8.15 -32.97 1.76
C GLN A 48 7.52 -32.59 3.13
N THR A 49 6.77 -33.46 3.81
CA THR A 49 6.02 -33.05 5.02
C THR A 49 6.87 -32.86 6.29
N PHE A 50 7.89 -33.70 6.55
CA PHE A 50 8.71 -33.56 7.77
C PHE A 50 9.79 -32.46 7.69
N LYS A 51 10.30 -32.16 6.48
CA LYS A 51 11.30 -31.09 6.28
C LYS A 51 10.67 -29.69 6.24
N SER A 52 9.37 -29.58 5.97
CA SER A 52 8.69 -28.29 5.86
C SER A 52 8.47 -27.62 7.21
N GLU A 53 8.21 -28.37 8.29
CA GLU A 53 7.95 -27.79 9.62
C GLU A 53 9.21 -27.18 10.25
N ALA A 54 10.31 -27.93 10.27
CA ALA A 54 11.60 -27.42 10.76
C ALA A 54 12.08 -26.21 9.95
N TYR A 55 11.86 -26.24 8.63
CA TYR A 55 12.14 -25.12 7.74
C TYR A 55 11.24 -23.90 8.04
N ALA A 56 9.94 -24.09 8.26
CA ALA A 56 9.01 -23.03 8.65
C ALA A 56 9.42 -22.38 9.98
N ALA A 57 9.81 -23.18 10.98
CA ALA A 57 10.28 -22.66 12.26
C ALA A 57 11.59 -21.88 12.15
N SER A 58 12.52 -22.33 11.29
CA SER A 58 13.75 -21.58 10.98
C SER A 58 13.44 -20.26 10.28
N LEU A 59 12.55 -20.28 9.30
CA LEU A 59 12.12 -19.10 8.56
C LEU A 59 11.41 -18.09 9.48
N PHE A 60 10.53 -18.55 10.36
CA PHE A 60 9.86 -17.70 11.35
C PHE A 60 10.85 -16.95 12.23
N ARG A 61 11.89 -17.64 12.74
CA ARG A 61 12.96 -17.01 13.53
C ARG A 61 13.70 -15.95 12.72
N GLN A 62 14.04 -16.26 11.47
CA GLN A 62 14.71 -15.31 10.57
C GLN A 62 13.84 -14.07 10.28
N LEU A 63 12.54 -14.27 10.03
CA LEU A 63 11.58 -13.19 9.83
C LEU A 63 11.44 -12.31 11.07
N ALA A 64 11.40 -12.90 12.27
CA ALA A 64 11.37 -12.16 13.53
C ALA A 64 12.62 -11.29 13.73
N THR A 65 13.81 -11.83 13.41
CA THR A 65 15.04 -11.04 13.45
C THR A 65 14.98 -9.88 12.46
N TRP A 66 14.56 -10.12 11.21
CA TRP A 66 14.46 -9.05 10.21
C TRP A 66 13.41 -8.00 10.56
N SER A 67 12.24 -8.42 11.02
CA SER A 67 11.15 -7.50 11.37
C SER A 67 11.56 -6.54 12.47
N SER A 68 12.31 -7.03 13.46
CA SER A 68 12.90 -6.20 14.52
C SER A 68 14.04 -5.33 13.99
N THR A 69 15.00 -5.92 13.26
CA THR A 69 16.20 -5.20 12.76
C THR A 69 15.84 -4.04 11.82
N PHE A 70 14.81 -4.21 10.99
CA PHE A 70 14.43 -3.24 9.96
C PHE A 70 13.10 -2.53 10.26
N ASN A 71 12.62 -2.59 11.51
CA ASN A 71 11.42 -1.89 11.98
C ASN A 71 10.20 -2.07 11.07
N TRP A 72 9.91 -3.32 10.66
CA TRP A 72 8.84 -3.59 9.69
C TRP A 72 7.47 -3.11 10.17
N GLN A 73 7.19 -3.21 11.47
CA GLN A 73 5.92 -2.77 12.05
C GLN A 73 5.71 -1.26 11.87
N GLU A 74 6.71 -0.45 12.20
CA GLU A 74 6.63 1.00 12.06
C GLU A 74 6.51 1.42 10.59
N ARG A 75 7.28 0.78 9.70
CA ARG A 75 7.18 1.03 8.25
C ARG A 75 5.81 0.68 7.69
N CYS A 76 5.20 -0.41 8.16
CA CYS A 76 3.84 -0.77 7.75
C CYS A 76 2.81 0.21 8.31
N LYS A 77 2.99 0.70 9.53
CA LYS A 77 2.11 1.70 10.14
C LYS A 77 2.13 3.01 9.35
N GLN A 78 3.33 3.53 9.04
CA GLN A 78 3.49 4.73 8.22
C GLN A 78 2.83 4.58 6.85
N TYR A 79 3.06 3.44 6.20
CA TYR A 79 2.40 3.13 4.92
C TYR A 79 0.86 3.08 5.05
N ASP A 80 0.33 2.44 6.09
CA ASP A 80 -1.11 2.38 6.32
C ASP A 80 -1.73 3.77 6.56
N GLU A 81 -1.03 4.64 7.29
CA GLU A 81 -1.40 6.02 7.55
C GLU A 81 -1.40 6.86 6.26
N GLU A 82 -0.35 6.75 5.45
CA GLU A 82 -0.27 7.40 4.13
C GLU A 82 -1.40 6.95 3.21
N GLN A 83 -1.65 5.63 3.14
CA GLN A 83 -2.74 5.08 2.34
C GLN A 83 -4.12 5.50 2.86
N ALA A 84 -4.29 5.62 4.17
CA ALA A 84 -5.52 6.13 4.76
C ALA A 84 -5.74 7.62 4.45
N ALA A 85 -4.68 8.44 4.51
CA ALA A 85 -4.73 9.84 4.12
C ALA A 85 -5.12 9.99 2.64
N LEU A 86 -4.49 9.22 1.75
CA LEU A 86 -4.82 9.21 0.32
C LEU A 86 -6.27 8.81 0.07
N ARG A 87 -6.78 7.77 0.73
CA ARG A 87 -8.19 7.38 0.61
C ARG A 87 -9.14 8.48 1.08
N ARG A 88 -8.84 9.16 2.19
CA ARG A 88 -9.69 10.27 2.69
C ARG A 88 -9.82 11.39 1.65
N VAL A 89 -8.72 11.73 0.99
CA VAL A 89 -8.68 12.73 -0.07
C VAL A 89 -9.48 12.28 -1.29
N GLN A 90 -9.31 11.04 -1.73
CA GLN A 90 -10.07 10.50 -2.86
C GLN A 90 -11.58 10.51 -2.57
N TYR A 91 -11.99 10.13 -1.36
CA TYR A 91 -13.40 10.16 -0.97
C TYR A 91 -13.95 11.60 -0.89
N SER A 92 -13.17 12.57 -0.41
CA SER A 92 -13.62 13.97 -0.36
C SER A 92 -13.71 14.59 -1.75
N GLU A 93 -12.75 14.33 -2.65
CA GLU A 93 -12.82 14.75 -4.07
C GLU A 93 -14.07 14.20 -4.75
N LEU A 94 -14.38 12.91 -4.56
CA LEU A 94 -15.58 12.27 -5.11
C LEU A 94 -16.87 12.87 -4.54
N ALA A 95 -16.94 13.09 -3.23
CA ALA A 95 -18.12 13.66 -2.57
C ALA A 95 -18.39 15.09 -3.04
N ILE A 96 -17.36 15.92 -3.17
CA ILE A 96 -17.49 17.30 -3.67
C ILE A 96 -17.87 17.32 -5.14
N THR A 97 -17.30 16.43 -5.95
CA THR A 97 -17.68 16.28 -7.37
C THR A 97 -19.15 15.89 -7.52
N ALA A 98 -19.64 14.97 -6.69
CA ALA A 98 -21.06 14.58 -6.68
C ALA A 98 -21.96 15.75 -6.26
N LEU A 99 -21.57 16.50 -5.22
CA LEU A 99 -22.28 17.70 -4.78
C LEU A 99 -22.36 18.75 -5.90
N LEU A 100 -21.24 19.01 -6.58
CA LEU A 100 -21.20 19.96 -7.71
C LEU A 100 -22.15 19.55 -8.84
N ARG A 101 -22.21 18.27 -9.19
CA ARG A 101 -23.18 17.77 -10.20
C ARG A 101 -24.62 18.00 -9.76
N HIS A 102 -24.93 17.75 -8.50
CA HIS A 102 -26.27 17.98 -7.96
C HIS A 102 -26.64 19.48 -7.96
N LEU A 103 -25.74 20.34 -7.52
CA LEU A 103 -25.97 21.78 -7.50
C LEU A 103 -26.06 22.39 -8.90
N GLN A 104 -25.28 21.89 -9.87
CA GLN A 104 -25.38 22.32 -11.27
C GLN A 104 -26.71 21.92 -11.94
N ALA A 105 -27.38 20.89 -11.43
CA ALA A 105 -28.71 20.49 -11.86
C ALA A 105 -29.83 21.36 -11.23
N ASP A 106 -29.52 22.09 -10.15
CA ASP A 106 -30.44 23.03 -9.50
C ASP A 106 -30.19 24.45 -10.02
N VAL A 107 -31.18 25.01 -10.73
CA VAL A 107 -31.06 26.33 -11.40
C VAL A 107 -31.36 27.50 -10.44
N SER A 108 -31.52 27.24 -9.14
CA SER A 108 -31.85 28.29 -8.17
C SER A 108 -30.68 29.27 -7.93
N PRO A 109 -30.95 30.55 -7.64
CA PRO A 109 -29.91 31.54 -7.31
C PRO A 109 -29.06 31.15 -6.08
N SER A 110 -29.64 30.35 -5.17
CA SER A 110 -28.96 29.79 -3.99
C SER A 110 -27.89 28.77 -4.37
N ALA A 111 -28.13 27.97 -5.42
CA ALA A 111 -27.19 26.96 -5.89
C ALA A 111 -25.89 27.58 -6.42
N HIS A 112 -25.94 28.78 -7.03
CA HIS A 112 -24.78 29.44 -7.61
C HIS A 112 -23.70 29.79 -6.56
N SER A 113 -24.11 30.29 -5.40
CA SER A 113 -23.20 30.57 -4.28
C SER A 113 -22.61 29.29 -3.68
N GLN A 114 -23.40 28.21 -3.63
CA GLN A 114 -22.96 26.91 -3.12
C GLN A 114 -21.99 26.21 -4.08
N ILE A 115 -22.19 26.35 -5.40
CA ILE A 115 -21.27 25.87 -6.44
C ILE A 115 -19.90 26.54 -6.28
N LYS A 116 -19.88 27.87 -6.13
CA LYS A 116 -18.63 28.62 -5.98
C LYS A 116 -17.88 28.23 -4.70
N ALA A 117 -18.60 28.01 -3.60
CA ALA A 117 -18.00 27.52 -2.35
C ALA A 117 -17.43 26.10 -2.49
N ALA A 118 -18.18 25.19 -3.12
CA ALA A 118 -17.72 23.82 -3.36
C ALA A 118 -16.51 23.76 -4.32
N GLN A 119 -16.45 24.63 -5.34
CA GLN A 119 -15.30 24.77 -6.23
C GLN A 119 -14.05 25.24 -5.47
N LEU A 120 -14.17 26.27 -4.61
CA LEU A 120 -13.06 26.75 -3.79
C LEU A 120 -12.52 25.68 -2.82
N VAL A 121 -13.41 24.86 -2.24
CA VAL A 121 -13.00 23.74 -1.37
C VAL A 121 -12.30 22.65 -2.18
N LEU A 122 -12.77 22.34 -3.39
CA LEU A 122 -12.10 21.40 -4.29
C LEU A 122 -10.70 21.91 -4.68
N GLU A 123 -10.59 23.19 -5.07
CA GLU A 123 -9.32 23.83 -5.39
C GLU A 123 -8.36 23.77 -4.19
N HIS A 124 -8.81 24.10 -2.98
CA HIS A 124 -7.96 23.99 -1.78
C HIS A 124 -7.55 22.56 -1.43
N LEU A 125 -8.42 21.56 -1.63
CA LEU A 125 -8.09 20.15 -1.43
C LEU A 125 -7.08 19.64 -2.46
N VAL A 126 -7.16 20.12 -3.71
CA VAL A 126 -6.21 19.77 -4.78
C VAL A 126 -4.87 20.52 -4.62
N VAL A 127 -4.90 21.74 -4.07
CA VAL A 127 -3.74 22.63 -3.87
C VAL A 127 -3.00 22.36 -2.57
N SER A 128 -3.56 21.60 -1.61
CA SER A 128 -2.80 21.14 -0.45
C SER A 128 -1.49 20.49 -0.93
N GLU A 129 -0.37 21.17 -0.66
CA GLU A 129 0.96 20.79 -1.15
C GLU A 129 1.28 19.33 -0.81
N GLU A 130 0.74 18.81 0.29
CA GLU A 130 0.88 17.42 0.71
C GLU A 130 0.23 16.44 -0.27
N ILE A 131 -0.93 16.78 -0.85
CA ILE A 131 -1.63 15.91 -1.82
C ILE A 131 -0.96 15.98 -3.18
N ALA A 132 -0.55 17.18 -3.62
CA ALA A 132 0.18 17.35 -4.87
C ALA A 132 1.53 16.62 -4.83
N THR A 133 2.25 16.70 -3.70
CA THR A 133 3.50 15.97 -3.51
C THR A 133 3.30 14.46 -3.42
N LEU A 134 2.26 13.98 -2.71
CA LEU A 134 1.94 12.55 -2.65
C LEU A 134 1.51 11.98 -4.01
N LYS A 135 0.69 12.69 -4.80
CA LYS A 135 0.32 12.30 -6.17
C LYS A 135 1.56 12.25 -7.08
N ALA A 136 2.43 13.26 -7.02
CA ALA A 136 3.68 13.28 -7.79
C ALA A 136 4.64 12.15 -7.37
N GLN A 137 4.70 11.80 -6.08
CA GLN A 137 5.47 10.64 -5.61
C GLN A 137 4.88 9.32 -6.10
N GLN A 138 3.55 9.16 -6.06
CA GLN A 138 2.85 7.98 -6.56
C GLN A 138 3.06 7.77 -8.07
N GLU A 139 3.00 8.85 -8.85
CA GLU A 139 3.19 8.82 -10.31
C GLU A 139 4.63 8.41 -10.67
N LYS A 140 5.63 8.98 -9.98
CA LYS A 140 7.04 8.55 -10.10
C LYS A 140 7.24 7.08 -9.72
N LEU A 141 6.50 6.58 -8.73
CA LEU A 141 6.58 5.19 -8.28
C LEU A 141 5.94 4.24 -9.30
N SER A 142 4.79 4.61 -9.86
CA SER A 142 4.13 3.88 -10.95
C SER A 142 5.01 3.81 -12.21
N GLU A 143 5.64 4.92 -12.58
CA GLU A 143 6.53 4.97 -13.75
C GLU A 143 7.81 4.16 -13.53
N ALA A 144 8.36 4.17 -12.32
CA ALA A 144 9.49 3.31 -11.95
C ALA A 144 9.12 1.82 -12.00
N LEU A 145 7.93 1.44 -11.55
CA LEU A 145 7.43 0.06 -11.63
C LEU A 145 7.21 -0.40 -13.07
N LYS A 146 6.68 0.47 -13.94
CA LYS A 146 6.57 0.21 -15.40
C LYS A 146 7.95 0.01 -16.04
N LYS A 147 8.93 0.84 -15.69
CA LYS A 147 10.32 0.72 -16.19
C LYS A 147 11.03 -0.55 -15.71
N LEU A 148 10.62 -1.09 -14.56
CA LEU A 148 11.11 -2.37 -14.02
C LEU A 148 10.44 -3.60 -14.65
N GLY A 149 9.54 -3.43 -15.62
CA GLY A 149 8.93 -4.53 -16.36
C GLY A 149 7.91 -5.32 -15.55
N VAL A 150 7.40 -4.76 -14.44
CA VAL A 150 6.23 -5.34 -13.75
C VAL A 150 4.99 -4.83 -14.48
N ALA A 151 4.67 -5.49 -15.59
CA ALA A 151 3.31 -5.49 -16.11
C ALA A 151 2.45 -6.18 -15.04
N LEU A 152 1.72 -5.39 -14.26
CA LEU A 152 0.57 -5.89 -13.52
C LEU A 152 -0.51 -6.18 -14.55
N GLU A 153 -0.49 -7.41 -15.10
CA GLU A 153 -1.70 -8.08 -15.56
C GLU A 153 -2.50 -8.59 -14.36
#